data_AF-A0A5C6Z264-F1
#
_entry.id   AF-A0A5C6Z264-F1
#
_cell.length_a   1.000
_cell.length_b   1.000
_cell.length_c   1.000
_cell.angle_alpha   90.00
_cell.angle_beta   90.00
_cell.angle_gamma   90.00
#
_symmetry.space_group_name_H-M   'P 1'
#
loop_
_entity.id
_entity.type
_entity.pdbx_description
1 polymer ?
#
loop_
_entity_poly.entity_id
_entity_poly.type
_entity_poly.pdbx_seq_one_letter_code
_entity_poly.pdbx_strand_id
1 'polypeptide(L)'
;MNRLVIVGNGFDLAHGLPTSYADYMDNFWESLHKNYNDDFIKKMVMVNDSYNGFLTYEDYPVKNYKDLVKNMVGYAKEYGMKFEPTRNVLYGPNSSATRIFEFKNDFFKIITLESVSKWVDIEYIYYEILIGIVNPEKNKHNYKGTISKLNREFDDVKSTLEFFLNQMVLEKFDFNNLSRNSSELLEHFRLYVRHLSKIKDHPYFNEFPPEDKKGIIEFDELLLASRNEYQQKELDYLPDNLFLNFNYTSSVEKYIKLINAQIESYGTASQIHIHGEINSKENKINFGFGDEMDDHYSVIEKTNDNQYLTNIKSF
;
A
#
# COMPACT_ATOMS: atom_id res chain seq x y z
N MET A 1 2.84 18.25 -21.15
CA MET A 1 2.54 16.82 -20.94
C MET A 1 2.20 16.14 -22.27
N ASN A 2 3.06 15.23 -22.71
CA ASN A 2 2.88 14.39 -23.91
C ASN A 2 2.64 12.91 -23.56
N ARG A 3 3.22 12.42 -22.46
CA ARG A 3 3.02 11.04 -21.99
C ARG A 3 2.64 11.04 -20.50
N LEU A 4 1.56 10.34 -20.18
CA LEU A 4 1.16 10.02 -18.81
C LEU A 4 1.68 8.61 -18.48
N VAL A 5 2.34 8.46 -17.34
CA VAL A 5 2.82 7.17 -16.83
C VAL A 5 2.19 6.91 -15.47
N ILE A 6 1.42 5.82 -15.36
CA ILE A 6 0.78 5.42 -14.10
C ILE A 6 1.65 4.34 -13.46
N VAL A 7 2.13 4.61 -12.25
CA VAL A 7 3.01 3.68 -11.51
C VAL A 7 2.30 3.21 -10.23
N GLY A 8 1.93 1.94 -10.20
CA GLY A 8 1.33 1.28 -9.03
C GLY A 8 2.35 0.54 -8.15
N ASN A 9 1.86 -0.04 -7.05
CA ASN A 9 2.67 -0.77 -6.05
C ASN A 9 3.53 -1.91 -6.65
N GLY A 10 3.09 -2.50 -7.76
CA GLY A 10 3.87 -3.50 -8.49
C GLY A 10 5.27 -3.03 -8.90
N PHE A 11 5.47 -1.72 -9.04
CA PHE A 11 6.78 -1.15 -9.32
C PHE A 11 7.75 -1.33 -8.14
N ASP A 12 7.33 -1.00 -6.92
CA ASP A 12 8.14 -1.20 -5.72
C ASP A 12 8.43 -2.69 -5.49
N LEU A 13 7.41 -3.54 -5.69
CA LEU A 13 7.55 -5.00 -5.59
C LEU A 13 8.55 -5.57 -6.61
N ALA A 14 8.58 -5.04 -7.84
CA ALA A 14 9.56 -5.45 -8.87
C ALA A 14 11.01 -5.10 -8.48
N HIS A 15 11.20 -4.13 -7.58
CA HIS A 15 12.50 -3.78 -7.01
C HIS A 15 12.81 -4.55 -5.71
N GLY A 16 11.94 -5.48 -5.31
CA GLY A 16 12.07 -6.25 -4.07
C GLY A 16 11.79 -5.45 -2.81
N LEU A 17 11.10 -4.31 -2.92
CA LEU A 17 10.71 -3.53 -1.76
C LEU A 17 9.49 -4.17 -1.08
N PRO A 18 9.51 -4.41 0.24
CA PRO A 18 8.38 -5.00 0.97
C PRO A 18 7.31 -3.92 1.23
N THR A 19 6.52 -3.58 0.20
CA THR A 19 5.52 -2.50 0.24
C THR A 19 4.08 -2.99 0.14
N SER A 20 3.84 -4.30 0.06
CA SER A 20 2.47 -4.82 0.03
C SER A 20 1.85 -4.85 1.43
N TYR A 21 0.51 -4.89 1.50
CA TYR A 21 -0.19 -5.11 2.77
C TYR A 21 0.14 -6.47 3.39
N ALA A 22 0.47 -7.48 2.58
CA ALA A 22 0.92 -8.77 3.08
C ALA A 22 2.27 -8.63 3.79
N ASP A 23 3.23 -7.91 3.20
CA ASP A 23 4.54 -7.66 3.84
C ASP A 23 4.38 -6.93 5.17
N TYR A 24 3.47 -5.96 5.24
CA TYR A 24 3.13 -5.25 6.47
C TYR A 24 2.58 -6.20 7.54
N MET A 25 1.58 -7.03 7.19
CA MET A 25 0.95 -7.94 8.15
C MET A 25 1.91 -9.02 8.63
N ASP A 26 2.66 -9.63 7.71
CA ASP A 26 3.66 -10.66 8.05
C ASP A 26 4.73 -10.06 8.97
N ASN A 27 5.25 -8.87 8.64
CA ASN A 27 6.24 -8.21 9.48
C ASN A 27 5.69 -7.83 10.85
N PHE A 28 4.44 -7.36 10.94
CA PHE A 28 3.81 -7.02 12.22
C PHE A 28 3.86 -8.23 13.17
N TRP A 29 3.49 -9.42 12.69
CA TRP A 29 3.49 -10.63 13.51
C TRP A 29 4.90 -11.14 13.80
N GLU A 30 5.77 -11.18 12.77
CA GLU A 30 7.14 -11.70 12.92
C GLU A 30 7.97 -10.84 13.88
N SER A 31 7.75 -9.52 13.88
CA SER A 31 8.48 -8.57 14.74
C SER A 31 7.88 -8.40 16.13
N LEU A 32 6.67 -8.92 16.40
CA LEU A 32 5.92 -8.69 17.64
C LEU A 32 6.74 -9.02 18.90
N HIS A 33 7.51 -10.11 18.87
CA HIS A 33 8.39 -10.49 19.99
C HIS A 33 9.46 -9.45 20.35
N LYS A 34 9.83 -8.57 19.41
CA LYS A 34 10.82 -7.51 19.61
C LYS A 34 10.18 -6.16 19.94
N ASN A 35 9.02 -5.87 19.36
CA ASN A 35 8.44 -4.51 19.35
C ASN A 35 7.04 -4.41 19.98
N TYR A 36 6.52 -5.43 20.67
CA TYR A 36 5.20 -5.35 21.32
C TYR A 36 5.05 -4.18 22.31
N ASN A 37 6.16 -3.62 22.77
CA ASN A 37 6.20 -2.46 23.66
C ASN A 37 6.29 -1.09 22.97
N ASP A 38 6.41 -1.07 21.65
CA ASP A 38 6.41 0.14 20.83
C ASP A 38 5.02 0.82 20.84
N ASP A 39 4.99 2.15 20.77
CA ASP A 39 3.76 2.94 20.86
C ASP A 39 2.81 2.70 19.68
N PHE A 40 3.33 2.44 18.47
CA PHE A 40 2.50 2.09 17.31
C PHE A 40 1.92 0.69 17.45
N ILE A 41 2.67 -0.25 18.02
CA ILE A 41 2.22 -1.64 18.21
C ILE A 41 1.21 -1.75 19.36
N LYS A 42 1.40 -0.98 20.44
CA LYS A 42 0.48 -0.90 21.59
C LYS A 42 -0.92 -0.40 21.23
N LYS A 43 -1.06 0.38 20.15
CA LYS A 43 -2.36 0.77 19.58
C LYS A 43 -3.10 -0.40 18.94
N MET A 44 -2.36 -1.40 18.45
CA MET A 44 -2.93 -2.58 17.79
C MET A 44 -3.24 -3.69 18.77
N VAL A 45 -2.28 -4.01 19.63
CA VAL A 45 -2.34 -5.17 20.52
C VAL A 45 -1.73 -4.86 21.88
N MET A 46 -2.14 -5.61 22.89
CA MET A 46 -1.49 -5.68 24.20
C MET A 46 -0.96 -7.09 24.40
N VAL A 47 0.26 -7.17 24.91
CA VAL A 47 0.87 -8.38 25.45
C VAL A 47 1.13 -8.17 26.93
N ASN A 48 0.80 -9.16 27.75
CA ASN A 48 1.12 -9.14 29.17
C ASN A 48 2.61 -9.47 29.38
N ASP A 49 3.38 -8.51 29.88
CA ASP A 49 4.82 -8.67 30.14
C ASP A 49 5.16 -9.87 31.03
N SER A 50 4.28 -10.22 31.98
CA SER A 50 4.52 -11.36 32.88
C SER A 50 4.37 -12.72 32.20
N TYR A 51 3.82 -12.75 30.99
CA TYR A 51 3.49 -13.97 30.25
C TYR A 51 3.93 -13.92 28.78
N ASN A 52 4.88 -13.06 28.41
CA ASN A 52 5.28 -12.85 27.01
C ASN A 52 6.08 -14.01 26.37
N GLY A 53 6.41 -15.07 27.13
CA GLY A 53 7.19 -16.21 26.64
C GLY A 53 6.55 -16.97 25.47
N PHE A 54 5.23 -16.84 25.26
CA PHE A 54 4.57 -17.41 24.07
C PHE A 54 5.01 -16.73 22.75
N LEU A 55 5.59 -15.52 22.80
CA LEU A 55 6.03 -14.81 21.59
C LEU A 55 7.20 -15.49 20.89
N THR A 56 8.00 -16.28 21.63
CA THR A 56 9.20 -16.98 21.12
C THR A 56 9.16 -18.47 21.42
N TYR A 57 7.96 -19.03 21.61
CA TYR A 57 7.78 -20.43 21.99
C TYR A 57 8.32 -21.40 20.90
N GLU A 58 9.14 -22.36 21.31
CA GLU A 58 9.72 -23.43 20.45
C GLU A 58 10.43 -22.93 19.17
N ASP A 59 11.02 -21.72 19.18
CA ASP A 59 11.61 -21.07 18.00
C ASP A 59 10.65 -21.00 16.79
N TYR A 60 9.34 -21.13 17.02
CA TYR A 60 8.35 -21.07 15.95
C TYR A 60 8.11 -19.60 15.59
N PRO A 61 8.44 -19.17 14.36
CA PRO A 61 8.18 -17.80 13.95
C PRO A 61 6.68 -17.55 13.97
N VAL A 62 6.25 -16.52 14.70
CA VAL A 62 4.86 -16.05 14.69
C VAL A 62 4.65 -15.30 13.38
N LYS A 63 4.19 -15.98 12.34
CA LYS A 63 3.93 -15.34 11.04
C LYS A 63 2.55 -14.69 10.95
N ASN A 64 1.64 -15.14 11.79
CA ASN A 64 0.26 -14.67 11.83
C ASN A 64 -0.37 -14.97 13.21
N TYR A 65 -1.57 -14.48 13.43
CA TYR A 65 -2.29 -14.68 14.69
C TYR A 65 -2.62 -16.16 15.00
N LYS A 66 -2.79 -17.01 13.99
CA LYS A 66 -3.05 -18.45 14.21
C LYS A 66 -1.82 -19.14 14.79
N ASP A 67 -0.63 -18.79 14.30
CA ASP A 67 0.64 -19.28 14.87
C ASP A 67 0.82 -18.77 16.30
N LEU A 68 0.45 -17.50 16.56
CA LEU A 68 0.50 -16.94 17.92
C LEU A 68 -0.40 -17.73 18.89
N VAL A 69 -1.64 -18.04 18.49
CA VAL A 69 -2.58 -18.82 19.31
C VAL A 69 -2.03 -20.23 19.57
N LYS A 70 -1.41 -20.86 18.57
CA LYS A 70 -0.74 -22.17 18.74
C LYS A 70 0.38 -22.07 19.79
N ASN A 71 1.20 -21.03 19.74
CA ASN A 71 2.25 -20.79 20.73
C ASN A 71 1.69 -20.56 22.13
N MET A 72 0.59 -19.82 22.28
CA MET A 72 -0.08 -19.62 23.57
C MET A 72 -0.61 -20.94 24.15
N VAL A 73 -1.15 -21.84 23.31
CA VAL A 73 -1.59 -23.18 23.73
C VAL A 73 -0.40 -24.02 24.20
N GLY A 74 0.69 -24.03 23.45
CA GLY A 74 1.93 -24.75 23.80
C GLY A 74 2.53 -24.26 25.11
N TYR A 75 2.75 -22.95 25.20
CA TYR A 75 3.21 -22.26 26.41
C TYR A 75 2.34 -22.60 27.62
N ALA A 76 1.01 -22.49 27.51
CA ALA A 76 0.12 -22.83 28.62
C ALA A 76 0.32 -24.27 29.10
N LYS A 77 0.39 -25.23 28.17
CA LYS A 77 0.56 -26.65 28.47
C LYS A 77 1.88 -26.94 29.19
N GLU A 78 2.98 -26.34 28.74
CA GLU A 78 4.31 -26.53 29.33
C GLU A 78 4.37 -26.11 30.80
N TYR A 79 3.71 -25.00 31.13
CA TYR A 79 3.68 -24.47 32.49
C TYR A 79 2.49 -24.97 33.32
N GLY A 80 1.78 -26.02 32.88
CA GLY A 80 0.66 -26.61 33.62
C GLY A 80 -0.55 -25.68 33.77
N MET A 81 -0.71 -24.72 32.85
CA MET A 81 -1.81 -23.78 32.78
C MET A 81 -2.83 -24.20 31.72
N LYS A 82 -4.06 -23.67 31.81
CA LYS A 82 -5.08 -23.82 30.76
C LYS A 82 -5.25 -22.51 30.01
N PHE A 83 -5.19 -22.55 28.68
CA PHE A 83 -5.47 -21.40 27.83
C PHE A 83 -6.91 -21.44 27.29
N GLU A 84 -7.59 -20.30 27.31
CA GLU A 84 -8.89 -20.06 26.66
C GLU A 84 -8.68 -19.17 25.43
N PRO A 85 -8.64 -19.74 24.20
CA PRO A 85 -8.34 -18.99 22.98
C PRO A 85 -9.33 -17.85 22.69
N THR A 86 -10.61 -18.04 22.98
CA THR A 86 -11.66 -17.05 22.67
C THR A 86 -11.44 -15.72 23.41
N ARG A 87 -10.89 -15.77 24.63
CA ARG A 87 -10.65 -14.59 25.47
C ARG A 87 -9.18 -14.23 25.60
N ASN A 88 -8.28 -15.06 25.06
CA ASN A 88 -6.82 -14.96 25.24
C ASN A 88 -6.43 -14.90 26.74
N VAL A 89 -7.01 -15.79 27.53
CA VAL A 89 -6.83 -15.86 28.99
C VAL A 89 -6.11 -17.14 29.38
N LEU A 90 -5.11 -17.02 30.27
CA LEU A 90 -4.51 -18.14 30.98
C LEU A 90 -5.19 -18.34 32.33
N TYR A 91 -5.43 -19.60 32.67
CA TYR A 91 -5.89 -20.04 33.97
C TYR A 91 -4.76 -20.77 34.67
N GLY A 92 -4.27 -20.17 35.75
CA GLY A 92 -3.26 -20.77 36.62
C GLY A 92 -3.83 -21.90 37.51
N PRO A 93 -2.97 -22.59 38.28
CA PRO A 93 -3.38 -23.69 39.16
C PRO A 93 -4.47 -23.33 40.17
N ASN A 94 -4.50 -22.07 40.62
CA ASN A 94 -5.49 -21.55 41.56
C ASN A 94 -6.75 -20.99 40.88
N SER A 95 -6.99 -21.30 39.60
CA SER A 95 -8.07 -20.74 38.78
C SER A 95 -8.01 -19.21 38.60
N SER A 96 -6.87 -18.58 38.86
CA SER A 96 -6.65 -17.17 38.56
C SER A 96 -6.63 -16.97 37.04
N ALA A 97 -7.53 -16.13 36.55
CA ALA A 97 -7.66 -15.80 35.13
C ALA A 97 -6.83 -14.55 34.80
N THR A 98 -5.81 -14.71 33.97
CA THR A 98 -4.96 -13.61 33.50
C THR A 98 -5.09 -13.46 32.00
N ARG A 99 -5.50 -12.27 31.53
CA ARG A 99 -5.46 -11.94 30.11
C ARG A 99 -4.01 -11.74 29.69
N ILE A 100 -3.56 -12.50 28.69
CA ILE A 100 -2.18 -12.46 28.21
C ILE A 100 -2.00 -11.75 26.87
N PHE A 101 -3.08 -11.62 26.11
CA PHE A 101 -3.10 -10.91 24.84
C PHE A 101 -4.46 -10.27 24.60
N GLU A 102 -4.48 -9.14 23.91
CA GLU A 102 -5.70 -8.43 23.54
C GLU A 102 -5.48 -7.62 22.27
N PHE A 103 -6.45 -7.63 21.37
CA PHE A 103 -6.51 -6.61 20.33
C PHE A 103 -7.03 -5.31 20.94
N LYS A 104 -6.30 -4.22 20.77
CA LYS A 104 -6.72 -2.86 21.17
C LYS A 104 -7.45 -2.12 20.06
N ASN A 105 -7.32 -2.61 18.84
CA ASN A 105 -7.95 -2.09 17.64
C ASN A 105 -8.85 -3.18 17.02
N ASP A 106 -10.17 -2.98 17.04
CA ASP A 106 -11.14 -3.97 16.54
C ASP A 106 -11.08 -4.10 15.01
N PHE A 107 -10.84 -3.01 14.29
CA PHE A 107 -10.63 -3.04 12.85
C PHE A 107 -9.40 -3.90 12.48
N PHE A 108 -8.26 -3.68 13.15
CA PHE A 108 -7.05 -4.48 12.95
C PHE A 108 -7.26 -5.96 13.28
N LYS A 109 -8.06 -6.26 14.32
CA LYS A 109 -8.47 -7.62 14.61
C LYS A 109 -9.23 -8.26 13.45
N ILE A 110 -10.18 -7.54 12.84
CA ILE A 110 -10.94 -8.03 11.69
C ILE A 110 -10.00 -8.32 10.51
N ILE A 111 -9.17 -7.35 10.11
CA ILE A 111 -8.16 -7.52 9.06
C ILE A 111 -7.29 -8.75 9.33
N THR A 112 -6.79 -8.89 10.57
CA THR A 112 -5.95 -10.01 10.98
C THR A 112 -6.65 -11.34 10.75
N LEU A 113 -7.91 -11.46 11.19
CA LEU A 113 -8.66 -12.71 11.12
C LEU A 113 -9.01 -13.08 9.67
N GLU A 114 -9.26 -12.09 8.81
CA GLU A 114 -9.53 -12.32 7.39
C GLU A 114 -8.26 -12.65 6.59
N SER A 115 -7.14 -12.01 6.94
CA SER A 115 -5.83 -12.18 6.28
C SER A 115 -5.27 -13.59 6.44
N VAL A 116 -5.70 -14.33 7.46
CA VAL A 116 -5.33 -15.75 7.66
C VAL A 116 -5.79 -16.64 6.50
N SER A 117 -6.73 -16.19 5.67
CA SER A 117 -7.36 -17.01 4.62
C SER A 117 -7.22 -16.48 3.20
N LYS A 118 -6.91 -15.19 2.99
CA LYS A 118 -6.93 -14.53 1.67
C LYS A 118 -5.96 -13.35 1.60
N TRP A 119 -5.66 -12.91 0.38
CA TRP A 119 -5.15 -11.56 0.14
C TRP A 119 -6.20 -10.55 0.60
N VAL A 120 -5.84 -9.70 1.56
CA VAL A 120 -6.78 -8.75 2.18
C VAL A 120 -6.56 -7.36 1.59
N ASP A 121 -7.63 -6.85 1.01
CA ASP A 121 -7.76 -5.44 0.69
C ASP A 121 -8.29 -4.71 1.93
N ILE A 122 -7.36 -4.07 2.66
CA ILE A 122 -7.65 -3.37 3.90
C ILE A 122 -8.68 -2.23 3.67
N GLU A 123 -8.60 -1.55 2.52
CA GLU A 123 -9.49 -0.44 2.18
C GLU A 123 -10.91 -0.95 1.92
N TYR A 124 -11.03 -2.12 1.27
CA TYR A 124 -12.31 -2.78 1.07
C TYR A 124 -12.95 -3.26 2.38
N ILE A 125 -12.18 -3.87 3.30
CA ILE A 125 -12.71 -4.26 4.62
C ILE A 125 -13.22 -3.04 5.39
N TYR A 126 -12.47 -1.94 5.38
CA TYR A 126 -12.90 -0.69 5.99
C TYR A 126 -14.24 -0.23 5.41
N TYR A 127 -14.39 -0.26 4.08
CA TYR A 127 -15.61 0.10 3.40
C TYR A 127 -16.79 -0.80 3.78
N GLU A 128 -16.62 -2.12 3.80
CA GLU A 128 -17.68 -3.04 4.20
C GLU A 128 -18.14 -2.81 5.65
N ILE A 129 -17.19 -2.52 6.57
CA ILE A 129 -17.53 -2.18 7.94
C ILE A 129 -18.30 -0.86 8.00
N LEU A 130 -17.87 0.15 7.25
CA LEU A 130 -18.54 1.45 7.16
C LEU A 130 -19.98 1.29 6.69
N ILE A 131 -20.22 0.49 5.64
CA ILE A 131 -21.57 0.14 5.18
C ILE A 131 -22.36 -0.61 6.26
N GLY A 132 -21.72 -1.52 6.99
CA GLY A 132 -22.32 -2.22 8.12
C GLY A 132 -22.70 -1.32 9.30
N ILE A 133 -22.02 -0.19 9.49
CA ILE A 133 -22.38 0.84 10.49
C ILE A 133 -23.64 1.60 10.03
N VAL A 134 -23.71 1.97 8.75
CA VAL A 134 -24.86 2.69 8.19
C VAL A 134 -26.09 1.79 8.08
N ASN A 135 -25.89 0.54 7.69
CA ASN A 135 -26.93 -0.47 7.55
C ASN A 135 -26.56 -1.74 8.35
N PRO A 136 -27.06 -1.89 9.58
CA PRO A 136 -26.76 -3.03 10.45
C PRO A 136 -27.07 -4.40 9.84
N GLU A 137 -28.03 -4.52 8.92
CA GLU A 137 -28.33 -5.79 8.23
C GLU A 137 -27.19 -6.24 7.32
N LYS A 138 -26.31 -5.31 6.90
CA LYS A 138 -25.13 -5.56 6.07
C LYS A 138 -23.84 -5.71 6.87
N ASN A 139 -23.90 -5.70 8.21
CA ASN A 139 -22.72 -5.82 9.07
C ASN A 139 -22.15 -7.26 9.10
N LYS A 140 -21.47 -7.64 8.01
CA LYS A 140 -20.84 -8.97 7.84
C LYS A 140 -19.71 -9.22 8.84
N HIS A 141 -18.99 -8.16 9.20
CA HIS A 141 -17.79 -8.21 10.04
C HIS A 141 -18.07 -8.17 11.54
N ASN A 142 -19.35 -8.04 11.91
CA ASN A 142 -19.80 -7.95 13.30
C ASN A 142 -19.09 -6.84 14.11
N TYR A 143 -18.63 -5.79 13.42
CA TYR A 143 -17.98 -4.64 14.04
C TYR A 143 -18.99 -3.89 14.92
N LYS A 144 -18.61 -3.54 16.16
CA LYS A 144 -19.49 -2.94 17.17
C LYS A 144 -19.17 -1.47 17.48
N GLY A 145 -18.17 -0.90 16.82
CA GLY A 145 -17.78 0.49 17.02
C GLY A 145 -18.66 1.50 16.28
N THR A 146 -18.54 2.77 16.66
CA THR A 146 -19.09 3.89 15.90
C THR A 146 -18.20 4.23 14.70
N ILE A 147 -18.70 5.06 13.78
CA ILE A 147 -17.88 5.59 12.66
C ILE A 147 -16.65 6.34 13.17
N SER A 148 -16.76 7.15 14.23
CA SER A 148 -15.61 7.86 14.80
C SER A 148 -14.57 6.88 15.38
N LYS A 149 -15.00 5.76 15.96
CA LYS A 149 -14.10 4.70 16.42
C LYS A 149 -13.42 4.02 15.24
N LEU A 150 -14.17 3.71 14.17
CA LEU A 150 -13.63 3.10 12.96
C LEU A 150 -12.58 4.00 12.30
N ASN A 151 -12.86 5.29 12.13
CA ASN A 151 -11.92 6.25 11.54
C ASN A 151 -10.61 6.31 12.34
N ARG A 152 -10.70 6.41 13.67
CA ARG A 152 -9.51 6.39 14.55
C ARG A 152 -8.73 5.09 14.42
N GLU A 153 -9.41 3.96 14.44
CA GLU A 153 -8.77 2.65 14.31
C GLU A 153 -8.13 2.45 12.94
N PHE A 154 -8.73 3.01 11.88
CA PHE A 154 -8.15 3.03 10.55
C PHE A 154 -6.89 3.92 10.48
N ASP A 155 -6.93 5.09 11.10
CA ASP A 155 -5.77 5.99 11.21
C ASP A 155 -4.63 5.38 12.03
N ASP A 156 -4.94 4.61 13.07
CA ASP A 156 -3.94 3.82 13.79
C ASP A 156 -3.26 2.82 12.84
N VAL A 157 -4.02 2.12 11.98
CA VAL A 157 -3.47 1.16 11.00
C VAL A 157 -2.57 1.86 9.98
N LYS A 158 -2.98 3.03 9.46
CA LYS A 158 -2.14 3.87 8.59
C LYS A 158 -0.83 4.24 9.25
N SER A 159 -0.89 4.65 10.52
CA SER A 159 0.29 5.06 11.28
C SER A 159 1.25 3.90 11.48
N THR A 160 0.75 2.70 11.77
CA THR A 160 1.58 1.50 11.93
C THR A 160 2.12 0.99 10.58
N LEU A 161 1.38 1.17 9.48
CA LEU A 161 1.87 0.92 8.12
C LEU A 161 3.03 1.88 7.77
N GLU A 162 2.89 3.17 8.05
CA GLU A 162 3.96 4.16 7.83
C GLU A 162 5.20 3.83 8.66
N PHE A 163 5.02 3.43 9.92
CA PHE A 163 6.09 2.94 10.78
C PHE A 163 6.81 1.72 10.17
N PHE A 164 6.05 0.74 9.67
CA PHE A 164 6.59 -0.42 8.98
C PHE A 164 7.40 -0.04 7.72
N LEU A 165 6.83 0.78 6.83
CA LEU A 165 7.49 1.18 5.59
C LEU A 165 8.79 1.94 5.87
N ASN A 166 8.81 2.77 6.91
CA ASN A 166 10.04 3.42 7.37
C ASN A 166 11.12 2.41 7.75
N GLN A 167 10.81 1.47 8.65
CA GLN A 167 11.79 0.50 9.17
C GLN A 167 12.23 -0.54 8.12
N MET A 168 11.32 -0.96 7.26
CA MET A 168 11.54 -2.09 6.37
C MET A 168 12.00 -1.67 4.99
N VAL A 169 11.70 -0.45 4.57
CA VAL A 169 12.06 0.08 3.26
C VAL A 169 13.10 1.20 3.39
N LEU A 170 12.75 2.32 4.02
CA LEU A 170 13.63 3.50 4.00
C LEU A 170 14.95 3.29 4.75
N GLU A 171 14.93 2.59 5.89
CA GLU A 171 16.13 2.32 6.68
C GLU A 171 17.02 1.22 6.10
N LYS A 172 16.46 0.33 5.29
CA LYS A 172 17.15 -0.89 4.82
C LYS A 172 17.55 -0.84 3.34
N PHE A 173 16.83 -0.08 2.53
CA PHE A 173 17.02 -0.06 1.10
C PHE A 173 17.86 1.15 0.65
N ASP A 174 18.94 0.90 -0.08
CA ASP A 174 19.74 1.96 -0.68
C ASP A 174 19.16 2.38 -2.04
N PHE A 175 18.31 3.39 -2.00
CA PHE A 175 17.69 3.96 -3.20
C PHE A 175 18.70 4.62 -4.16
N ASN A 176 19.96 4.85 -3.78
CA ASN A 176 20.96 5.39 -4.71
C ASN A 176 21.53 4.29 -5.63
N ASN A 177 21.60 3.05 -5.14
CA ASN A 177 22.01 1.88 -5.92
C ASN A 177 20.92 1.31 -6.82
N LEU A 178 19.68 1.78 -6.67
CA LEU A 178 18.53 1.44 -7.50
C LEU A 178 18.85 1.61 -9.01
N SER A 179 19.67 2.61 -9.35
CA SER A 179 20.17 2.93 -10.69
C SER A 179 20.97 1.81 -11.40
N ARG A 180 21.61 0.90 -10.65
CA ARG A 180 22.47 -0.15 -11.23
C ARG A 180 21.68 -1.37 -11.72
N ASN A 181 20.51 -1.61 -11.15
CA ASN A 181 19.62 -2.74 -11.49
C ASN A 181 18.39 -2.31 -12.30
N SER A 182 18.25 -1.01 -12.58
CA SER A 182 17.08 -0.41 -13.21
C SER A 182 17.18 -0.25 -14.74
N SER A 183 18.26 -0.68 -15.38
CA SER A 183 18.46 -0.42 -16.82
C SER A 183 17.34 -1.03 -17.68
N GLU A 184 16.90 -2.25 -17.38
CA GLU A 184 15.82 -2.91 -18.12
C GLU A 184 14.49 -2.18 -17.96
N LEU A 185 14.11 -1.83 -16.73
CA LEU A 185 12.89 -1.06 -16.45
C LEU A 185 12.95 0.35 -17.03
N LEU A 186 14.13 0.98 -17.02
CA LEU A 186 14.32 2.32 -17.56
C LEU A 186 14.09 2.34 -19.08
N GLU A 187 14.53 1.31 -19.82
CA GLU A 187 14.34 1.23 -21.27
C GLU A 187 12.85 1.22 -21.68
N HIS A 188 11.94 0.78 -20.81
CA HIS A 188 10.50 0.89 -21.06
C HIS A 188 10.00 2.34 -21.10
N PHE A 189 10.68 3.27 -20.43
CA PHE A 189 10.37 4.69 -20.49
C PHE A 189 11.05 5.40 -21.66
N ARG A 190 11.92 4.73 -22.42
CA ARG A 190 12.61 5.36 -23.54
C ARG A 190 11.64 5.76 -24.64
N LEU A 191 11.91 6.91 -25.27
CA LEU A 191 11.13 7.37 -26.41
C LEU A 191 11.72 6.78 -27.68
N TYR A 192 10.88 6.14 -28.49
CA TYR A 192 11.28 5.51 -29.75
C TYR A 192 10.57 6.18 -30.91
N VAL A 193 11.34 6.59 -31.91
CA VAL A 193 10.78 6.96 -33.21
C VAL A 193 10.41 5.69 -33.95
N ARG A 194 9.18 5.61 -34.44
CA ARG A 194 8.58 4.43 -35.06
C ARG A 194 8.33 4.60 -36.56
N HIS A 195 8.56 5.81 -37.11
CA HIS A 195 8.34 6.15 -38.51
C HIS A 195 6.92 5.84 -39.00
N LEU A 196 5.92 6.18 -38.20
CA LEU A 196 4.54 5.76 -38.36
C LEU A 196 3.88 6.31 -39.64
N SER A 197 4.32 7.47 -40.15
CA SER A 197 3.82 8.01 -41.43
C SER A 197 4.20 7.16 -42.65
N LYS A 198 5.23 6.31 -42.54
CA LYS A 198 5.69 5.43 -43.62
C LYS A 198 5.06 4.03 -43.57
N ILE A 199 4.40 3.67 -42.47
CA ILE A 199 3.90 2.31 -42.22
C ILE A 199 2.40 2.38 -41.97
N LYS A 200 1.58 1.90 -42.92
CA LYS A 200 0.11 1.98 -42.81
C LYS A 200 -0.45 1.18 -41.62
N ASP A 201 0.10 -0.01 -41.38
CA ASP A 201 -0.43 -1.01 -40.45
C ASP A 201 0.61 -1.40 -39.38
N HIS A 202 1.15 -0.41 -38.68
CA HIS A 202 2.09 -0.63 -37.58
C HIS A 202 1.36 -1.17 -36.33
N PRO A 203 1.86 -2.21 -35.63
CA PRO A 203 1.19 -2.81 -34.46
C PRO A 203 0.85 -1.83 -33.34
N TYR A 204 1.67 -0.78 -33.16
CA TYR A 204 1.44 0.30 -32.20
C TYR A 204 0.08 0.99 -32.37
N PHE A 205 -0.46 1.07 -33.59
CA PHE A 205 -1.80 1.64 -33.80
C PHE A 205 -2.90 0.80 -33.16
N ASN A 206 -2.66 -0.48 -32.89
CA ASN A 206 -3.65 -1.35 -32.25
C ASN A 206 -3.80 -1.06 -30.74
N GLU A 207 -2.87 -0.30 -30.15
CA GLU A 207 -2.94 0.13 -28.75
C GLU A 207 -3.89 1.33 -28.54
N PHE A 208 -4.37 1.94 -29.64
CA PHE A 208 -5.15 3.17 -29.60
C PHE A 208 -6.43 3.08 -30.44
N PRO A 209 -7.47 3.85 -30.10
CA PRO A 209 -8.63 4.04 -30.96
C PRO A 209 -8.23 4.59 -32.35
N PRO A 210 -8.94 4.20 -33.44
CA PRO A 210 -8.63 4.66 -34.79
C PRO A 210 -8.61 6.19 -34.97
N GLU A 211 -9.43 6.91 -34.21
CA GLU A 211 -9.53 8.37 -34.19
C GLU A 211 -8.24 9.06 -33.76
N ASP A 212 -7.43 8.43 -32.91
CA ASP A 212 -6.18 8.99 -32.41
C ASP A 212 -5.01 8.83 -33.39
N LYS A 213 -5.19 8.02 -34.45
CA LYS A 213 -4.13 7.67 -35.41
C LYS A 213 -3.39 8.89 -35.97
N LYS A 214 -4.11 9.97 -36.28
CA LYS A 214 -3.51 11.20 -36.80
C LYS A 214 -2.58 11.85 -35.78
N GLY A 215 -3.03 12.03 -34.54
CA GLY A 215 -2.23 12.63 -33.47
C GLY A 215 -1.01 11.79 -33.10
N ILE A 216 -1.13 10.46 -33.16
CA ILE A 216 -0.01 9.53 -32.93
C ILE A 216 1.08 9.70 -34.01
N ILE A 217 0.69 9.81 -35.28
CA ILE A 217 1.62 10.07 -36.39
C ILE A 217 2.28 11.44 -36.22
N GLU A 218 1.50 12.48 -35.91
CA GLU A 218 2.01 13.84 -35.69
C GLU A 218 3.05 13.85 -34.54
N PHE A 219 2.80 13.15 -33.44
CA PHE A 219 3.74 13.02 -32.32
C PHE A 219 5.04 12.29 -32.72
N ASP A 220 4.95 11.18 -33.45
CA ASP A 220 6.13 10.43 -33.91
C ASP A 220 7.01 11.24 -34.88
N GLU A 221 6.39 12.05 -35.74
CA GLU A 221 7.10 12.97 -36.63
C GLU A 221 7.77 14.12 -35.88
N LEU A 222 7.11 14.68 -34.86
CA LEU A 222 7.72 15.68 -33.97
C LEU A 222 8.93 15.11 -33.22
N LEU A 223 8.83 13.87 -32.73
CA LEU A 223 9.94 13.18 -32.07
C LEU A 223 11.09 12.88 -33.04
N LEU A 224 10.80 12.56 -34.30
CA LEU A 224 11.82 12.40 -35.34
C LEU A 224 12.52 13.73 -35.63
N ALA A 225 11.75 14.81 -35.77
CA ALA A 225 12.29 16.14 -36.05
C ALA A 225 13.18 16.66 -34.90
N SER A 226 12.81 16.42 -33.64
CA SER A 226 13.61 16.82 -32.48
C SER A 226 14.93 16.06 -32.32
N ARG A 227 15.08 14.92 -33.01
CA ARG A 227 16.32 14.10 -33.01
C ARG A 227 17.27 14.39 -34.17
N ASN A 228 16.84 15.15 -35.17
CA ASN A 228 17.69 15.55 -36.29
C ASN A 228 18.51 16.79 -35.90
N GLU A 229 19.84 16.66 -35.79
CA GLU A 229 20.76 17.75 -35.39
C GLU A 229 20.55 19.08 -36.15
N TYR A 230 20.16 19.02 -37.42
CA TYR A 230 19.88 20.19 -38.25
C TYR A 230 18.55 20.90 -37.90
N GLN A 231 17.53 20.16 -37.47
CA GLN A 231 16.19 20.68 -37.11
C GLN A 231 16.06 20.98 -35.61
N GLN A 232 16.93 20.39 -34.79
CA GLN A 232 16.96 20.57 -33.33
C GLN A 232 17.20 22.03 -32.91
N LYS A 233 17.93 22.80 -33.73
CA LYS A 233 18.18 24.24 -33.51
C LYS A 233 16.94 25.14 -33.63
N GLU A 234 15.87 24.66 -34.26
CA GLU A 234 14.65 25.47 -34.50
C GLU A 234 13.44 25.04 -33.67
N LEU A 235 13.38 23.78 -33.21
CA LEU A 235 12.15 23.23 -32.64
C LEU A 235 12.04 23.23 -31.11
N ASP A 236 13.13 23.38 -30.34
CA ASP A 236 13.18 23.37 -28.86
C ASP A 236 12.14 22.43 -28.19
N TYR A 237 11.92 21.26 -28.79
CA TYR A 237 10.84 20.35 -28.43
C TYR A 237 11.38 19.17 -27.65
N LEU A 238 11.09 19.15 -26.35
CA LEU A 238 11.37 18.06 -25.44
C LEU A 238 10.04 17.43 -24.99
N PRO A 239 9.78 16.16 -25.32
CA PRO A 239 8.58 15.48 -24.85
C PRO A 239 8.51 15.48 -23.31
N ASP A 240 7.35 15.83 -22.78
CA ASP A 240 7.15 15.97 -21.35
C ASP A 240 6.36 14.79 -20.77
N ASN A 241 6.91 14.15 -19.75
CA ASN A 241 6.36 12.97 -19.08
C ASN A 241 5.81 13.35 -17.71
N LEU A 242 4.56 12.96 -17.43
CA LEU A 242 3.98 13.07 -16.10
C LEU A 242 3.81 11.68 -15.50
N PHE A 243 4.46 11.43 -14.36
CA PHE A 243 4.33 10.20 -13.59
C PHE A 243 3.29 10.39 -12.49
N LEU A 244 2.21 9.61 -12.53
CA LEU A 244 1.28 9.47 -11.42
C LEU A 244 1.78 8.32 -10.55
N ASN A 245 2.39 8.66 -9.41
CA ASN A 245 2.98 7.72 -8.50
C ASN A 245 1.99 7.35 -7.38
N PHE A 246 1.54 6.09 -7.37
CA PHE A 246 0.69 5.54 -6.33
C PHE A 246 1.50 4.81 -5.23
N ASN A 247 2.82 4.72 -5.38
CA ASN A 247 3.71 4.20 -4.36
C ASN A 247 3.96 5.25 -3.27
N TYR A 248 4.24 4.78 -2.06
CA TYR A 248 4.59 5.64 -0.93
C TYR A 248 6.10 5.98 -0.89
N THR A 249 6.93 5.25 -1.63
CA THR A 249 8.40 5.38 -1.60
C THR A 249 8.93 6.35 -2.67
N SER A 250 10.20 6.71 -2.56
CA SER A 250 10.91 7.57 -3.52
C SER A 250 11.50 6.81 -4.73
N SER A 251 11.09 5.55 -4.96
CA SER A 251 11.61 4.72 -6.05
C SER A 251 11.47 5.40 -7.42
N VAL A 252 10.29 5.94 -7.73
CA VAL A 252 9.98 6.66 -8.97
C VAL A 252 10.80 7.95 -9.11
N GLU A 253 11.03 8.67 -8.02
CA GLU A 253 11.86 9.89 -8.02
C GLU A 253 13.27 9.60 -8.54
N LYS A 254 13.84 8.43 -8.23
CA LYS A 254 15.15 8.02 -8.73
C LYS A 254 15.14 7.81 -10.24
N TYR A 255 14.07 7.22 -10.80
CA TYR A 255 13.91 7.07 -12.24
C TYR A 255 13.74 8.42 -12.94
N ILE A 256 12.99 9.34 -12.35
CA ILE A 256 12.82 10.69 -12.88
C ILE A 256 14.16 11.43 -12.96
N LYS A 257 15.01 11.29 -11.95
CA LYS A 257 16.38 11.84 -11.99
C LYS A 257 17.20 11.24 -13.14
N LEU A 258 17.11 9.93 -13.39
CA LEU A 258 17.80 9.27 -14.51
C LEU A 258 17.26 9.69 -15.88
N ILE A 259 15.94 9.84 -16.00
CA ILE A 259 15.27 10.33 -17.21
C ILE A 259 15.70 11.77 -17.52
N ASN A 260 15.64 12.65 -16.52
CA ASN A 260 16.02 14.06 -16.66
C ASN A 260 17.53 14.26 -16.86
N ALA A 261 18.37 13.28 -16.52
CA ALA A 261 19.79 13.29 -16.88
C ALA A 261 20.04 12.88 -18.35
N GLN A 262 19.05 12.28 -19.03
CA GLN A 262 19.14 11.72 -20.38
C GLN A 262 17.98 12.23 -21.26
N ILE A 263 17.69 13.53 -21.21
CA ILE A 263 16.52 14.15 -21.85
C ILE A 263 16.38 13.86 -23.35
N GLU A 264 17.48 13.62 -24.08
CA GLU A 264 17.43 13.27 -25.51
C GLU A 264 16.79 11.89 -25.76
N SER A 265 17.01 10.96 -24.84
CA SER A 265 16.48 9.59 -24.94
C SER A 265 15.09 9.45 -24.34
N TYR A 266 14.76 10.23 -23.31
CA TYR A 266 13.57 10.03 -22.48
C TYR A 266 12.61 11.22 -22.42
N GLY A 267 13.04 12.42 -22.81
CA GLY A 267 12.31 13.67 -22.57
C GLY A 267 12.47 14.20 -21.15
N THR A 268 11.66 15.18 -20.76
CA THR A 268 11.57 15.68 -19.38
C THR A 268 10.57 14.85 -18.60
N ALA A 269 10.75 14.73 -17.28
CA ALA A 269 9.83 14.02 -16.41
C ALA A 269 9.56 14.78 -15.12
N SER A 270 8.30 14.74 -14.70
CA SER A 270 7.80 15.21 -13.41
C SER A 270 6.91 14.14 -12.78
N GLN A 271 6.64 14.25 -11.47
CA GLN A 271 5.74 13.33 -10.76
C GLN A 271 4.71 14.05 -9.91
N ILE A 272 3.59 13.35 -9.70
CA ILE A 272 2.57 13.65 -8.70
C ILE A 272 2.37 12.38 -7.84
N HIS A 273 2.53 12.51 -6.53
CA HIS A 273 2.21 11.44 -5.58
C HIS A 273 0.71 11.44 -5.28
N ILE A 274 0.01 10.38 -5.70
CA ILE A 274 -1.44 10.25 -5.55
C ILE A 274 -1.82 9.76 -4.15
N HIS A 275 -1.08 8.79 -3.62
CA HIS A 275 -1.33 8.20 -2.30
C HIS A 275 -0.49 8.83 -1.18
N GLY A 276 0.14 9.97 -1.43
CA GLY A 276 1.09 10.55 -0.50
C GLY A 276 2.46 9.86 -0.48
N GLU A 277 3.30 10.32 0.43
CA GLU A 277 4.70 9.92 0.54
C GLU A 277 5.06 9.69 2.02
N ILE A 278 5.89 8.67 2.28
CA ILE A 278 6.38 8.35 3.63
C ILE A 278 7.12 9.56 4.22
N ASN A 279 6.81 9.92 5.47
CA ASN A 279 7.40 11.08 6.18
C ASN A 279 7.08 12.46 5.57
N SER A 280 6.18 12.54 4.59
CA SER A 280 5.77 13.83 4.03
C SER A 280 4.81 14.55 4.96
N LYS A 281 5.11 15.82 5.29
CA LYS A 281 4.21 16.67 6.11
C LYS A 281 3.06 17.25 5.29
N GLU A 282 3.29 17.48 4.00
CA GLU A 282 2.36 18.14 3.10
C GLU A 282 1.45 17.14 2.38
N ASN A 283 2.02 16.01 1.94
CA ASN A 283 1.31 14.95 1.25
C ASN A 283 1.45 13.62 1.99
N LYS A 284 0.86 13.58 3.19
CA LYS A 284 0.85 12.39 4.05
C LYS A 284 0.23 11.20 3.33
N ILE A 285 0.60 9.99 3.75
CA ILE A 285 0.00 8.75 3.27
C ILE A 285 -1.53 8.85 3.26
N ASN A 286 -2.09 8.78 2.05
CA ASN A 286 -3.50 8.78 1.78
C ASN A 286 -3.95 7.34 1.48
N PHE A 287 -4.71 6.82 2.44
CA PHE A 287 -5.18 5.45 2.53
C PHE A 287 -6.67 5.50 2.84
N GLY A 288 -7.49 4.82 2.05
CA GLY A 288 -8.92 5.09 1.98
C GLY A 288 -9.57 4.47 0.75
N PHE A 289 -10.90 4.46 0.74
CA PHE A 289 -11.67 3.74 -0.26
C PHE A 289 -12.16 4.68 -1.37
N GLY A 290 -12.06 4.25 -2.63
CA GLY A 290 -12.46 5.03 -3.79
C GLY A 290 -13.29 4.22 -4.80
N ASP A 291 -14.49 3.79 -4.41
CA ASP A 291 -15.50 3.27 -5.34
C ASP A 291 -16.78 4.12 -5.23
N GLU A 292 -16.77 5.25 -5.92
CA GLU A 292 -17.90 6.19 -5.99
C GLU A 292 -19.07 5.65 -6.84
N MET A 293 -18.81 4.59 -7.62
CA MET A 293 -19.81 3.98 -8.51
C MET A 293 -20.62 2.89 -7.81
N ASP A 294 -20.25 2.51 -6.58
CA ASP A 294 -21.04 1.60 -5.76
C ASP A 294 -22.34 2.28 -5.31
N ASP A 295 -23.48 1.60 -5.50
CA ASP A 295 -24.81 2.10 -5.11
C ASP A 295 -24.89 2.53 -3.63
N HIS A 296 -24.06 1.96 -2.76
CA HIS A 296 -24.00 2.26 -1.34
C HIS A 296 -23.30 3.59 -1.03
N TYR A 297 -22.53 4.15 -1.97
CA TYR A 297 -21.98 5.50 -1.84
C TYR A 297 -23.09 6.54 -1.63
N SER A 298 -24.16 6.44 -2.42
CA SER A 298 -25.35 7.29 -2.27
C SER A 298 -26.03 7.16 -0.90
N VAL A 299 -25.87 6.03 -0.22
CA VAL A 299 -26.41 5.80 1.12
C VAL A 299 -25.55 6.53 2.16
N ILE A 300 -24.22 6.54 1.96
CA ILE A 300 -23.28 7.27 2.80
C ILE A 300 -23.53 8.78 2.70
N GLU A 301 -23.65 9.33 1.50
CA GLU A 301 -23.92 10.77 1.31
C GLU A 301 -25.20 11.23 2.02
N LYS A 302 -26.24 10.40 2.02
CA LYS A 302 -27.53 10.70 2.67
C LYS A 302 -27.46 10.73 4.20
N THR A 303 -26.38 10.26 4.82
CA THR A 303 -26.20 10.33 6.28
C THR A 303 -26.03 11.75 6.80
N ASN A 304 -25.61 12.70 5.95
CA ASN A 304 -25.33 14.09 6.31
C ASN A 304 -24.35 14.24 7.49
N ASP A 305 -23.45 13.29 7.67
CA ASP A 305 -22.37 13.29 8.67
C ASP A 305 -21.02 13.08 7.97
N ASN A 306 -20.18 14.12 8.01
CA ASN A 306 -18.87 14.14 7.35
C ASN A 306 -17.90 13.07 7.90
N GLN A 307 -18.18 12.48 9.06
CA GLN A 307 -17.37 11.36 9.58
C GLN A 307 -17.39 10.15 8.64
N TYR A 308 -18.48 9.92 7.91
CA TYR A 308 -18.53 8.81 6.94
C TYR A 308 -17.73 9.10 5.66
N LEU A 309 -17.42 10.36 5.38
CA LEU A 309 -16.65 10.79 4.20
C LEU A 309 -15.15 10.93 4.49
N THR A 310 -14.73 10.79 5.76
CA THR A 310 -13.35 11.11 6.20
C THR A 310 -12.27 10.33 5.45
N ASN A 311 -12.56 9.08 5.06
CA ASN A 311 -11.59 8.17 4.43
C ASN A 311 -12.01 7.78 3.01
N ILE A 312 -12.92 8.54 2.40
CA ILE A 312 -13.30 8.33 1.01
C ILE A 312 -12.32 9.10 0.12
N LYS A 313 -11.74 8.40 -0.85
CA LYS A 313 -10.92 8.96 -1.92
C LYS A 313 -11.85 9.36 -3.08
N SER A 314 -12.68 10.38 -2.89
CA SER A 314 -13.47 10.96 -3.99
C SER A 314 -12.89 12.28 -4.47
N PHE A 315 -13.08 12.57 -5.76
CA PHE A 315 -12.57 13.77 -6.43
C PHE A 315 -13.42 15.03 -6.17
#